data_AF-A0A8D2D6E4-F1
#
_entry.id   AF-A0A8D2D6E4-F1
#
_cell.length_a   1.000
_cell.length_b   1.000
_cell.length_c   1.000
_cell.angle_alpha   90.00
_cell.angle_beta   90.00
_cell.angle_gamma   90.00
#
_symmetry.space_group_name_H-M   'P 1'
#
loop_
_entity.id
_entity.type
_entity.pdbx_description
1 polymer ?
#
loop_
_entity_poly.entity_id
_entity_poly.type
_entity_poly.pdbx_seq_one_letter_code
_entity_poly.pdbx_strand_id
1 'polypeptide(L)'
;MKVHEADVEGQELKTITRLQEQCRALQIQGVKEKMAQNKATLALLRSNIRRGAQDWALAKKYDQWIISKACVKDVHTRMAHGHSTMEVAREKLRKYVFDRVNAHNVLIHLVRRRGQRLESMQLELASLRNQSGATKEETRMLQVIRQLENNIEKTTVKITTCQNMHLLYLGLLDYLKKVLAGYPTELDKLQNLVVNYCSELSDMTVMSQEATVITDEVKRDMRQEEASFIEERRARENRLNQQKKLIDKIHTKETSEKYRRRQTDLDFPSNLMLPDTLKVKKKETSTADLGYQTEVTAWVERVKSAVRCSHLWDIAGRFLAQRNTEESLELQMEDCEQRRTQLEALTKKLELEEALLKFRQIPSSVSFKSIESKIKNMLQEEEVRLQQAHNNMTRSQQLLLTLQTGIDNLYIRLIGITLPAAQKEVAPSDTLDLHSKLAYCQGKLSYLVDRLQMLSRTEEVSTKVRDTLESSTLKEKHNMRITFEDAEEDVIETFQFADVDLSYVPSRAEIKKQAQGLIEGKLKMAKKKKK
;
A
#
# COMPACT_ATOMS: atom_id res chain seq x y z
N MET A 1 71.16 156.60 18.77
CA MET A 1 70.95 155.44 19.65
C MET A 1 69.50 155.39 20.11
N LYS A 2 68.83 154.24 20.00
CA LYS A 2 67.72 153.79 20.87
C LYS A 2 66.38 154.53 20.90
N VAL A 3 66.16 155.65 20.20
CA VAL A 3 64.84 156.33 20.18
C VAL A 3 64.11 156.20 18.84
N HIS A 4 64.81 156.17 17.70
CA HIS A 4 64.16 156.11 16.38
C HIS A 4 63.84 154.70 15.87
N GLU A 5 64.48 153.65 16.39
CA GLU A 5 64.21 152.26 16.00
C GLU A 5 62.82 151.79 16.48
N ALA A 6 62.47 152.12 17.72
CA ALA A 6 61.23 151.67 18.38
C ALA A 6 59.94 152.14 17.68
N ASP A 7 59.96 153.29 17.01
CA ASP A 7 58.76 153.84 16.34
C ASP A 7 58.54 153.20 14.95
N VAL A 8 59.63 152.72 14.31
CA VAL A 8 59.56 151.93 13.06
C VAL A 8 59.11 150.50 13.36
N GLU A 9 59.74 149.85 14.35
CA GLU A 9 59.30 148.54 14.87
C GLU A 9 57.82 148.59 15.30
N GLY A 10 57.40 149.70 15.92
CA GLY A 10 56.02 149.97 16.33
C GLY A 10 55.02 150.18 15.18
N GLN A 11 55.47 150.41 13.93
CA GLN A 11 54.63 150.40 12.73
C GLN A 11 54.65 149.02 12.05
N GLU A 12 55.81 148.36 11.97
CA GLU A 12 55.94 147.02 11.40
C GLU A 12 55.15 145.98 12.21
N LEU A 13 55.18 146.04 13.55
CA LEU A 13 54.35 145.18 14.40
C LEU A 13 52.85 145.38 14.14
N LYS A 14 52.41 146.60 13.79
CA LYS A 14 50.99 146.87 13.46
C LYS A 14 50.60 146.32 12.09
N THR A 15 51.47 146.40 11.08
CA THR A 15 51.20 145.80 9.76
C THR A 15 51.27 144.28 9.80
N ILE A 16 52.24 143.70 10.53
CA ILE A 16 52.33 142.25 10.78
C ILE A 16 51.09 141.75 11.53
N THR A 17 50.64 142.43 12.59
CA THR A 17 49.43 142.03 13.33
C THR A 17 48.19 142.08 12.43
N ARG A 18 48.00 143.17 11.67
CA ARG A 18 46.90 143.30 10.70
C ARG A 18 46.92 142.20 9.64
N LEU A 19 48.10 141.83 9.12
CA LEU A 19 48.24 140.74 8.17
C LEU A 19 47.94 139.38 8.81
N GLN A 20 48.38 139.12 10.05
CA GLN A 20 48.02 137.91 10.77
C GLN A 20 46.51 137.82 11.04
N GLU A 21 45.84 138.93 11.37
CA GLU A 21 44.39 138.98 11.52
C GLU A 21 43.66 138.72 10.19
N GLN A 22 44.13 139.30 9.08
CA GLN A 22 43.61 139.02 7.74
C GLN A 22 43.82 137.55 7.33
N CYS A 23 44.99 136.98 7.58
CA CYS A 23 45.25 135.55 7.34
C CYS A 23 44.35 134.65 8.20
N ARG A 24 44.16 134.96 9.49
CA ARG A 24 43.21 134.24 10.36
C ARG A 24 41.77 134.36 9.86
N ALA A 25 41.35 135.55 9.43
CA ALA A 25 40.01 135.77 8.86
C ALA A 25 39.79 134.96 7.58
N LEU A 26 40.74 134.97 6.65
CA LEU A 26 40.71 134.17 5.42
C LEU A 26 40.73 132.66 5.70
N GLN A 27 41.52 132.20 6.68
CA GLN A 27 41.54 130.80 7.09
C GLN A 27 40.20 130.37 7.71
N ILE A 28 39.61 131.21 8.56
CA ILE A 28 38.26 130.98 9.14
C ILE A 28 37.20 130.99 8.03
N GLN A 29 37.30 131.87 7.03
CA GLN A 29 36.41 131.89 5.88
C GLN A 29 36.54 130.61 5.05
N GLY A 30 37.75 130.20 4.66
CA GLY A 30 37.98 128.96 3.91
C GLY A 30 37.54 127.69 4.67
N VAL A 31 37.61 127.69 6.02
CA VAL A 31 37.04 126.62 6.85
C VAL A 31 35.50 126.66 6.84
N LYS A 32 34.87 127.85 6.92
CA LYS A 32 33.41 128.02 6.81
C LYS A 32 32.90 127.60 5.43
N GLU A 33 33.60 127.95 4.36
CA GLU A 33 33.26 127.57 2.98
C GLU A 33 33.38 126.05 2.77
N LYS A 34 34.48 125.43 3.22
CA LYS A 34 34.63 123.97 3.21
C LYS A 34 33.56 123.27 4.07
N MET A 35 33.18 123.85 5.21
CA MET A 35 32.09 123.34 6.04
C MET A 35 30.74 123.44 5.33
N ALA A 36 30.46 124.53 4.60
CA ALA A 36 29.25 124.69 3.81
C ALA A 36 29.21 123.71 2.62
N GLN A 37 30.33 123.55 1.90
CA GLN A 37 30.49 122.54 0.84
C GLN A 37 30.27 121.12 1.38
N ASN A 38 30.91 120.74 2.50
CA ASN A 38 30.71 119.44 3.14
C ASN A 38 29.27 119.23 3.65
N LYS A 39 28.59 120.29 4.10
CA LYS A 39 27.17 120.22 4.46
C LYS A 39 26.28 119.98 3.23
N ALA A 40 26.62 120.57 2.09
CA ALA A 40 25.92 120.36 0.82
C ALA A 40 26.17 118.94 0.24
N THR A 41 27.40 118.44 0.25
CA THR A 41 27.71 117.07 -0.21
C THR A 41 27.09 116.02 0.71
N LEU A 42 27.10 116.20 2.03
CA LEU A 42 26.36 115.34 2.97
C LEU A 42 24.84 115.36 2.71
N ALA A 43 24.26 116.52 2.37
CA ALA A 43 22.84 116.60 2.01
C ALA A 43 22.54 115.84 0.71
N LEU A 44 23.41 115.94 -0.30
CA LEU A 44 23.29 115.19 -1.56
C LEU A 44 23.43 113.68 -1.34
N LEU A 45 24.45 113.23 -0.60
CA LEU A 45 24.64 111.81 -0.27
C LEU A 45 23.45 111.25 0.52
N ARG A 46 22.92 111.99 1.51
CA ARG A 46 21.68 111.62 2.24
C ARG A 46 20.44 111.64 1.35
N SER A 47 20.43 112.41 0.26
CA SER A 47 19.37 112.35 -0.76
C SER A 47 19.47 111.07 -1.59
N ASN A 48 20.67 110.75 -2.09
CA ASN A 48 20.93 109.57 -2.90
C ASN A 48 20.71 108.26 -2.13
N ILE A 49 21.11 108.18 -0.85
CA ILE A 49 20.85 107.03 0.02
C ILE A 49 19.33 106.83 0.22
N ARG A 50 18.58 107.92 0.45
CA ARG A 50 17.10 107.84 0.59
C ARG A 50 16.43 107.40 -0.71
N ARG A 51 16.91 107.87 -1.86
CA ARG A 51 16.43 107.44 -3.18
C ARG A 51 16.70 105.94 -3.42
N GLY A 52 17.95 105.50 -3.26
CA GLY A 52 18.30 104.08 -3.41
C GLY A 52 17.55 103.14 -2.47
N ALA A 53 17.23 103.60 -1.24
CA ALA A 53 16.38 102.85 -0.31
C ALA A 53 14.91 102.77 -0.78
N GLN A 54 14.38 103.82 -1.42
CA GLN A 54 13.06 103.81 -2.06
C GLN A 54 13.04 102.90 -3.29
N ASP A 55 14.04 103.01 -4.16
CA ASP A 55 14.19 102.19 -5.38
C ASP A 55 14.28 100.69 -5.03
N TRP A 56 15.08 100.32 -4.03
CA TRP A 56 15.17 98.96 -3.52
C TRP A 56 13.85 98.46 -2.90
N ALA A 57 13.14 99.32 -2.16
CA ALA A 57 11.83 98.97 -1.61
C ALA A 57 10.75 98.78 -2.70
N LEU A 58 10.84 99.51 -3.82
CA LEU A 58 9.98 99.32 -4.98
C LEU A 58 10.31 98.00 -5.70
N ALA A 59 11.60 97.73 -5.97
CA ALA A 59 12.04 96.47 -6.57
C ALA A 59 11.60 95.25 -5.75
N LYS A 60 11.79 95.30 -4.42
CA LYS A 60 11.35 94.21 -3.51
C LYS A 60 9.83 93.98 -3.55
N LYS A 61 9.02 95.04 -3.65
CA LYS A 61 7.56 94.91 -3.81
C LYS A 61 7.18 94.30 -5.16
N TYR A 62 7.91 94.65 -6.23
CA TYR A 62 7.68 94.12 -7.58
C TYR A 62 8.00 92.62 -7.65
N ASP A 63 9.15 92.20 -7.12
CA ASP A 63 9.53 90.78 -6.99
C ASP A 63 8.49 90.00 -6.18
N GLN A 64 8.08 90.51 -5.01
CA GLN A 64 7.06 89.88 -4.17
C GLN A 64 5.71 89.74 -4.89
N TRP A 65 5.31 90.72 -5.70
CA TRP A 65 4.10 90.67 -6.52
C TRP A 65 4.20 89.65 -7.66
N ILE A 66 5.33 89.61 -8.39
CA ILE A 66 5.56 88.62 -9.46
C ILE A 66 5.55 87.20 -8.88
N ILE A 67 6.28 86.95 -7.79
CA ILE A 67 6.33 85.64 -7.12
C ILE A 67 4.93 85.24 -6.65
N SER A 68 4.16 86.17 -6.09
CA SER A 68 2.78 85.92 -5.66
C SER A 68 1.83 85.61 -6.84
N LYS A 69 2.01 86.27 -7.99
CA LYS A 69 1.23 86.07 -9.22
C LYS A 69 1.61 84.77 -9.95
N ALA A 70 2.85 84.31 -9.84
CA ALA A 70 3.27 83.00 -10.34
C ALA A 70 2.76 81.86 -9.43
N CYS A 71 2.89 82.00 -8.12
CA CYS A 71 2.54 80.97 -7.13
C CYS A 71 1.11 81.12 -6.60
N VAL A 72 0.14 81.50 -7.44
CA VAL A 72 -1.26 81.72 -7.00
C VAL A 72 -1.87 80.44 -6.40
N LYS A 73 -1.76 79.32 -7.13
CA LYS A 73 -2.41 78.04 -6.76
C LYS A 73 -1.74 77.30 -5.60
N ASP A 74 -0.49 77.62 -5.26
CA ASP A 74 0.30 76.93 -4.24
C ASP A 74 0.75 77.92 -3.17
N VAL A 75 0.08 77.85 -2.02
CA VAL A 75 0.35 78.70 -0.84
C VAL A 75 1.74 78.42 -0.27
N HIS A 76 2.22 77.16 -0.32
CA HIS A 76 3.47 76.78 0.32
C HIS A 76 4.68 77.27 -0.48
N THR A 77 4.71 77.09 -1.81
CA THR A 77 5.78 77.69 -2.62
C THR A 77 5.70 79.21 -2.64
N ARG A 78 4.51 79.81 -2.57
CA ARG A 78 4.36 81.27 -2.41
C ARG A 78 5.00 81.80 -1.12
N MET A 79 4.73 81.16 0.01
CA MET A 79 5.36 81.51 1.30
C MET A 79 6.87 81.29 1.29
N ALA A 80 7.35 80.14 0.80
CA ALA A 80 8.77 79.78 0.76
C ALA A 80 9.65 80.73 -0.09
N HIS A 81 9.05 81.45 -1.04
CA HIS A 81 9.76 82.37 -1.94
C HIS A 81 9.49 83.86 -1.66
N GLY A 82 8.56 84.21 -0.78
CA GLY A 82 8.12 85.60 -0.53
C GLY A 82 9.18 86.60 -0.01
N HIS A 83 10.40 86.12 0.28
CA HIS A 83 11.57 86.94 0.64
C HIS A 83 12.80 86.71 -0.26
N SER A 84 12.67 85.88 -1.31
CA SER A 84 13.71 85.70 -2.33
C SER A 84 13.57 86.76 -3.43
N THR A 85 14.66 87.05 -4.14
CA THR A 85 14.57 87.78 -5.42
C THR A 85 13.92 86.91 -6.49
N MET A 86 13.39 87.54 -7.55
CA MET A 86 12.70 86.88 -8.66
C MET A 86 13.53 85.74 -9.28
N GLU A 87 14.84 85.93 -9.45
CA GLU A 87 15.75 84.93 -10.03
C GLU A 87 15.92 83.70 -9.13
N VAL A 88 16.15 83.92 -7.83
CA VAL A 88 16.31 82.85 -6.85
C VAL A 88 15.01 82.06 -6.68
N ALA A 89 13.85 82.74 -6.73
CA ALA A 89 12.55 82.07 -6.74
C ALA A 89 12.32 81.25 -8.02
N ARG A 90 12.68 81.79 -9.19
CA ARG A 90 12.59 81.11 -10.49
C ARG A 90 13.42 79.82 -10.51
N GLU A 91 14.65 79.86 -10.00
CA GLU A 91 15.53 78.69 -10.06
C GLU A 91 15.16 77.60 -9.04
N LYS A 92 14.75 77.98 -7.83
CA LYS A 92 14.17 77.03 -6.86
C LYS A 92 12.92 76.34 -7.42
N LEU A 93 12.04 77.09 -8.10
CA LEU A 93 10.84 76.53 -8.73
C LEU A 93 11.17 75.62 -9.92
N ARG A 94 12.14 75.99 -10.77
CA ARG A 94 12.67 75.13 -11.84
C ARG A 94 13.17 73.80 -11.30
N LYS A 95 14.03 73.83 -10.26
CA LYS A 95 14.53 72.62 -9.61
C LYS A 95 13.39 71.77 -9.04
N TYR A 96 12.45 72.38 -8.33
CA TYR A 96 11.29 71.64 -7.78
C TYR A 96 10.46 70.95 -8.88
N VAL A 97 10.22 71.61 -10.02
CA VAL A 97 9.53 71.00 -11.16
C VAL A 97 10.36 69.86 -11.76
N PHE A 98 11.67 70.03 -11.93
CA PHE A 98 12.57 68.98 -12.42
C PHE A 98 12.59 67.76 -11.50
N ASP A 99 12.76 67.95 -10.19
CA ASP A 99 12.77 66.89 -9.18
C ASP A 99 11.42 66.12 -9.17
N ARG A 100 10.29 66.84 -9.33
CA ARG A 100 8.94 66.24 -9.45
C ARG A 100 8.77 65.43 -10.74
N VAL A 101 9.24 65.94 -11.89
CA VAL A 101 9.18 65.22 -13.19
C VAL A 101 10.08 63.98 -13.15
N ASN A 102 11.27 64.07 -12.56
CA ASN A 102 12.18 62.93 -12.41
C ASN A 102 11.55 61.84 -11.52
N ALA A 103 10.96 62.20 -10.38
CA ALA A 103 10.22 61.27 -9.52
C ALA A 103 9.03 60.63 -10.26
N HIS A 104 8.29 61.39 -11.08
CA HIS A 104 7.20 60.88 -11.90
C HIS A 104 7.68 59.87 -12.96
N ASN A 105 8.80 60.15 -13.63
CA ASN A 105 9.40 59.23 -14.60
C ASN A 105 9.83 57.91 -13.95
N VAL A 106 10.50 57.98 -12.78
CA VAL A 106 10.88 56.78 -11.99
C VAL A 106 9.65 55.95 -11.62
N LEU A 107 8.55 56.59 -11.21
CA LEU A 107 7.29 55.92 -10.93
C LEU A 107 6.66 55.27 -12.18
N ILE A 108 6.69 55.93 -13.35
CA ILE A 108 6.24 55.34 -14.63
C ILE A 108 7.03 54.09 -14.98
N HIS A 109 8.37 54.13 -14.89
CA HIS A 109 9.22 52.96 -15.16
C HIS A 109 8.92 51.81 -14.19
N LEU A 110 8.70 52.11 -12.92
CA LEU A 110 8.38 51.12 -11.89
C LEU A 110 6.97 50.53 -12.06
N VAL A 111 5.99 51.31 -12.51
CA VAL A 111 4.64 50.83 -12.88
C VAL A 111 4.72 49.93 -14.11
N ARG A 112 5.42 50.33 -15.18
CA ARG A 112 5.61 49.50 -16.38
C ARG A 112 6.25 48.14 -16.06
N ARG A 113 7.32 48.14 -15.26
CA ARG A 113 8.01 46.91 -14.81
C ARG A 113 7.13 46.01 -13.94
N ARG A 114 6.19 46.58 -13.17
CA ARG A 114 5.18 45.81 -12.42
C ARG A 114 4.10 45.23 -13.35
N GLY A 115 3.66 45.98 -14.35
CA GLY A 115 2.72 45.51 -15.38
C GLY A 115 3.25 44.28 -16.13
N GLN A 116 4.46 44.38 -16.69
CA GLN A 116 5.12 43.27 -17.39
C GLN A 116 5.25 41.99 -16.55
N ARG A 117 5.55 42.13 -15.23
CA ARG A 117 5.60 40.98 -14.32
C ARG A 117 4.21 40.39 -14.07
N LEU A 118 3.19 41.22 -13.93
CA LEU A 118 1.80 40.79 -13.75
C LEU A 118 1.28 40.07 -15.00
N GLU A 119 1.60 40.57 -16.20
CA GLU A 119 1.33 39.92 -17.48
C GLU A 119 2.02 38.54 -17.58
N SER A 120 3.30 38.41 -17.21
CA SER A 120 4.01 37.12 -17.14
C SER A 120 3.30 36.12 -16.22
N MET A 121 3.01 36.51 -14.98
CA MET A 121 2.32 35.65 -14.02
C MET A 121 0.89 35.28 -14.47
N GLN A 122 0.19 36.17 -15.19
CA GLN A 122 -1.11 35.85 -15.78
C GLN A 122 -1.01 34.83 -16.92
N LEU A 123 0.02 34.91 -17.78
CA LEU A 123 0.28 33.92 -18.83
C LEU A 123 0.69 32.57 -18.23
N GLU A 124 1.52 32.56 -17.18
CA GLU A 124 1.91 31.36 -16.43
C GLU A 124 0.67 30.69 -15.81
N LEU A 125 -0.17 31.45 -15.09
CA LEU A 125 -1.42 30.96 -14.49
C LEU A 125 -2.42 30.45 -15.55
N ALA A 126 -2.54 31.12 -16.70
CA ALA A 126 -3.35 30.65 -17.82
C ALA A 126 -2.81 29.34 -18.41
N SER A 127 -1.49 29.19 -18.52
CA SER A 127 -0.85 27.95 -18.99
C SER A 127 -1.10 26.78 -18.04
N LEU A 128 -1.03 27.02 -16.71
CA LEU A 128 -1.29 26.01 -15.69
C LEU A 128 -2.79 25.63 -15.64
N ARG A 129 -3.69 26.61 -15.78
CA ARG A 129 -5.14 26.35 -15.84
C ARG A 129 -5.53 25.57 -17.11
N ASN A 130 -4.81 25.75 -18.21
CA ASN A 130 -4.98 24.94 -19.42
C ASN A 130 -4.35 23.54 -19.31
N GLN A 131 -3.44 23.32 -18.35
CA GLN A 131 -2.88 22.00 -18.00
C GLN A 131 -3.74 21.21 -17.01
N SER A 132 -4.70 21.84 -16.30
CA SER A 132 -5.53 21.17 -15.28
C SER A 132 -6.68 20.31 -15.84
N GLY A 133 -6.60 19.90 -17.11
CA GLY A 133 -7.45 18.86 -17.69
C GLY A 133 -6.70 17.53 -17.64
N ALA A 134 -7.37 16.47 -17.18
CA ALA A 134 -6.75 15.17 -16.90
C ALA A 134 -5.78 14.73 -18.00
N THR A 135 -4.50 14.56 -17.64
CA THR A 135 -3.44 14.38 -18.64
C THR A 135 -3.60 13.09 -19.43
N LYS A 136 -2.90 13.01 -20.58
CA LYS A 136 -2.74 11.77 -21.35
C LYS A 136 -2.08 10.63 -20.53
N GLU A 137 -1.47 10.96 -19.40
CA GLU A 137 -0.85 10.03 -18.46
C GLU A 137 -1.88 9.54 -17.42
N GLU A 138 -2.61 10.45 -16.77
CA GLU A 138 -3.72 10.09 -15.86
C GLU A 138 -4.79 9.23 -16.54
N THR A 139 -5.18 9.59 -17.76
CA THR A 139 -6.16 8.81 -18.55
C THR A 139 -5.65 7.41 -18.91
N ARG A 140 -4.35 7.23 -19.12
CA ARG A 140 -3.72 5.90 -19.25
C ARG A 140 -3.69 5.16 -17.92
N MET A 141 -3.34 5.82 -16.81
CA MET A 141 -3.34 5.21 -15.48
C MET A 141 -4.74 4.73 -15.08
N LEU A 142 -5.79 5.53 -15.32
CA LEU A 142 -7.18 5.13 -15.11
C LEU A 142 -7.61 3.94 -15.98
N GLN A 143 -7.08 3.82 -17.21
CA GLN A 143 -7.30 2.65 -18.06
C GLN A 143 -6.57 1.40 -17.53
N VAL A 144 -5.34 1.55 -17.04
CA VAL A 144 -4.56 0.46 -16.42
C VAL A 144 -5.22 -0.01 -15.13
N ILE A 145 -5.65 0.91 -14.26
CA ILE A 145 -6.40 0.62 -13.02
C ILE A 145 -7.64 -0.23 -13.35
N ARG A 146 -8.48 0.22 -14.30
CA ARG A 146 -9.65 -0.54 -14.75
C ARG A 146 -9.32 -1.93 -15.30
N GLN A 147 -8.18 -2.08 -15.99
CA GLN A 147 -7.75 -3.37 -16.50
C GLN A 147 -7.24 -4.30 -15.38
N LEU A 148 -6.59 -3.76 -14.35
CA LEU A 148 -6.16 -4.49 -13.16
C LEU A 148 -7.38 -4.92 -12.31
N GLU A 149 -8.32 -4.02 -12.04
CA GLU A 149 -9.61 -4.32 -11.37
C GLU A 149 -10.33 -5.48 -12.07
N ASN A 150 -10.51 -5.39 -13.40
CA ASN A 150 -11.13 -6.43 -14.22
C ASN A 150 -10.37 -7.77 -14.19
N ASN A 151 -9.06 -7.76 -13.95
CA ASN A 151 -8.26 -8.97 -13.85
C ASN A 151 -8.32 -9.59 -12.44
N ILE A 152 -8.35 -8.76 -11.40
CA ILE A 152 -8.53 -9.16 -9.99
C ILE A 152 -9.92 -9.78 -9.79
N GLU A 153 -10.97 -9.19 -10.35
CA GLU A 153 -12.32 -9.76 -10.28
C GLU A 153 -12.39 -11.13 -10.97
N LYS A 154 -11.79 -11.26 -12.17
CA LYS A 154 -11.71 -12.54 -12.90
C LYS A 154 -10.89 -13.60 -12.17
N THR A 155 -9.81 -13.25 -11.48
CA THR A 155 -9.04 -14.22 -10.67
C THR A 155 -9.79 -14.59 -9.39
N THR A 156 -10.50 -13.66 -8.76
CA THR A 156 -11.36 -13.92 -7.60
C THR A 156 -12.48 -14.90 -7.96
N VAL A 157 -13.21 -14.66 -9.05
CA VAL A 157 -14.24 -15.59 -9.56
C VAL A 157 -13.65 -16.97 -9.85
N LYS A 158 -12.46 -17.05 -10.48
CA LYS A 158 -11.77 -18.33 -10.69
C LYS A 158 -11.47 -19.04 -9.38
N ILE A 159 -10.89 -18.35 -8.39
CA ILE A 159 -10.58 -18.91 -7.07
C ILE A 159 -11.84 -19.49 -6.42
N THR A 160 -12.95 -18.75 -6.39
CA THR A 160 -14.23 -19.23 -5.86
C THR A 160 -14.75 -20.47 -6.61
N THR A 161 -14.66 -20.50 -7.95
CA THR A 161 -15.04 -21.71 -8.71
C THR A 161 -14.14 -22.91 -8.41
N CYS A 162 -12.82 -22.72 -8.26
CA CYS A 162 -11.89 -23.78 -7.89
C CYS A 162 -12.12 -24.28 -6.46
N GLN A 163 -12.46 -23.39 -5.51
CA GLN A 163 -12.84 -23.77 -4.14
C GLN A 163 -14.12 -24.60 -4.13
N ASN A 164 -15.15 -24.19 -4.89
CA ASN A 164 -16.40 -24.95 -5.01
C ASN A 164 -16.17 -26.34 -5.65
N MET A 165 -15.33 -26.43 -6.69
CA MET A 165 -14.93 -27.72 -7.27
C MET A 165 -14.15 -28.58 -6.27
N HIS A 166 -13.22 -28.00 -5.52
CA HIS A 166 -12.44 -28.72 -4.51
C HIS A 166 -13.33 -29.30 -3.40
N LEU A 167 -14.28 -28.52 -2.89
CA LEU A 167 -15.28 -28.99 -1.91
C LEU A 167 -16.14 -30.14 -2.47
N LEU A 168 -16.55 -30.05 -3.74
CA LEU A 168 -17.27 -31.13 -4.42
C LEU A 168 -16.43 -32.42 -4.51
N TYR A 169 -15.16 -32.32 -4.90
CA TYR A 169 -14.24 -33.47 -4.96
C TYR A 169 -13.93 -34.06 -3.58
N LEU A 170 -13.83 -33.24 -2.53
CA LEU A 170 -13.70 -33.72 -1.15
C LEU A 170 -14.96 -34.49 -0.69
N GLY A 171 -16.15 -33.96 -0.99
CA GLY A 171 -17.41 -34.65 -0.68
C GLY A 171 -17.56 -35.98 -1.42
N LEU A 172 -17.16 -36.03 -2.70
CA LEU A 172 -17.12 -37.27 -3.47
C LEU A 172 -16.10 -38.27 -2.91
N LEU A 173 -14.92 -37.82 -2.48
CA LEU A 173 -13.89 -38.67 -1.88
C LEU A 173 -14.34 -39.25 -0.53
N ASP A 174 -15.02 -38.46 0.30
CA ASP A 174 -15.61 -38.92 1.56
C ASP A 174 -16.74 -39.96 1.32
N TYR A 175 -17.62 -39.71 0.35
CA TYR A 175 -18.63 -40.69 -0.07
C TYR A 175 -17.98 -42.00 -0.56
N LEU A 176 -16.98 -41.92 -1.43
CA LEU A 176 -16.27 -43.11 -1.94
C LEU A 176 -15.54 -43.87 -0.82
N LYS A 177 -14.96 -43.18 0.17
CA LYS A 177 -14.38 -43.81 1.37
C LYS A 177 -15.44 -44.54 2.21
N LYS A 178 -16.64 -43.97 2.37
CA LYS A 178 -17.77 -44.60 3.08
C LYS A 178 -18.28 -45.85 2.36
N VAL A 179 -18.39 -45.81 1.03
CA VAL A 179 -18.73 -47.00 0.22
C VAL A 179 -17.63 -48.07 0.32
N LEU A 180 -16.36 -47.66 0.21
CA LEU A 180 -15.21 -48.57 0.31
C LEU A 180 -15.13 -49.27 1.67
N ALA A 181 -15.45 -48.57 2.76
CA ALA A 181 -15.55 -49.14 4.11
C ALA A 181 -16.70 -50.14 4.29
N GLY A 182 -17.71 -50.12 3.41
CA GLY A 182 -18.80 -51.10 3.38
C GLY A 182 -18.42 -52.44 2.75
N TYR A 183 -17.54 -52.44 1.73
CA TYR A 183 -17.20 -53.65 0.97
C TYR A 183 -16.64 -54.82 1.80
N PRO A 184 -15.74 -54.62 2.80
CA PRO A 184 -15.29 -55.72 3.66
C PRO A 184 -16.44 -56.45 4.34
N THR A 185 -17.42 -55.70 4.86
CA THR A 185 -18.59 -56.26 5.57
C THR A 185 -19.48 -57.11 4.65
N GLU A 186 -19.62 -56.75 3.37
CA GLU A 186 -20.35 -57.58 2.39
C GLU A 186 -19.51 -58.77 1.91
N LEU A 187 -18.19 -58.60 1.79
CA LEU A 187 -17.27 -59.69 1.45
C LEU A 187 -17.22 -60.76 2.55
N ASP A 188 -17.21 -60.35 3.82
CA ASP A 188 -17.27 -61.26 4.97
C ASP A 188 -18.57 -62.07 4.99
N LYS A 189 -19.73 -61.45 4.67
CA LYS A 189 -21.00 -62.19 4.53
C LYS A 189 -20.92 -63.25 3.42
N LEU A 190 -20.38 -62.88 2.25
CA LEU A 190 -20.21 -63.79 1.12
C LEU A 190 -19.23 -64.92 1.46
N GLN A 191 -18.12 -64.62 2.14
CA GLN A 191 -17.13 -65.61 2.56
C GLN A 191 -17.73 -66.60 3.57
N ASN A 192 -18.48 -66.12 4.57
CA ASN A 192 -19.17 -66.99 5.53
C ASN A 192 -20.23 -67.86 4.84
N LEU A 193 -20.98 -67.33 3.87
CA LEU A 193 -21.95 -68.11 3.09
C LEU A 193 -21.27 -69.23 2.27
N VAL A 194 -20.11 -68.96 1.66
CA VAL A 194 -19.31 -69.97 0.96
C VAL A 194 -18.79 -71.04 1.92
N VAL A 195 -18.30 -70.67 3.11
CA VAL A 195 -17.85 -71.61 4.14
C VAL A 195 -18.98 -72.53 4.60
N ASN A 196 -20.19 -72.00 4.79
CA ASN A 196 -21.38 -72.79 5.13
C ASN A 196 -21.72 -73.81 4.03
N TYR A 197 -21.79 -73.38 2.76
CA TYR A 197 -22.03 -74.33 1.65
C TYR A 197 -20.92 -75.37 1.49
N CYS A 198 -19.66 -75.03 1.79
CA CYS A 198 -18.56 -75.99 1.78
C CYS A 198 -18.66 -77.03 2.92
N SER A 199 -19.17 -76.65 4.09
CA SER A 199 -19.43 -77.61 5.19
C SER A 199 -20.65 -78.49 4.88
N GLU A 200 -21.76 -77.92 4.43
CA GLU A 200 -22.95 -78.69 3.98
C GLU A 200 -22.59 -79.72 2.89
N LEU A 201 -21.76 -79.33 1.91
CA LEU A 201 -21.29 -80.24 0.86
C LEU A 201 -20.33 -81.32 1.39
N SER A 202 -19.49 -80.99 2.37
CA SER A 202 -18.61 -81.94 3.04
C SER A 202 -19.42 -82.99 3.81
N ASP A 203 -20.39 -82.56 4.61
CA ASP A 203 -21.25 -83.43 5.41
C ASP A 203 -22.07 -84.37 4.50
N MET A 204 -22.65 -83.84 3.42
CA MET A 204 -23.34 -84.64 2.39
C MET A 204 -22.41 -85.64 1.69
N THR A 205 -21.12 -85.29 1.50
CA THR A 205 -20.11 -86.20 0.93
C THR A 205 -19.76 -87.33 1.90
N VAL A 206 -19.62 -87.03 3.20
CA VAL A 206 -19.42 -88.05 4.25
C VAL A 206 -20.62 -88.98 4.33
N MET A 207 -21.85 -88.45 4.41
CA MET A 207 -23.08 -89.26 4.39
C MET A 207 -23.20 -90.14 3.15
N SER A 208 -22.80 -89.64 1.98
CA SER A 208 -22.77 -90.43 0.74
C SER A 208 -21.74 -91.56 0.82
N GLN A 209 -20.55 -91.28 1.34
CA GLN A 209 -19.50 -92.28 1.52
C GLN A 209 -19.91 -93.36 2.53
N GLU A 210 -20.47 -92.99 3.69
CA GLU A 210 -21.03 -93.90 4.69
C GLU A 210 -22.13 -94.78 4.08
N ALA A 211 -23.07 -94.19 3.33
CA ALA A 211 -24.12 -94.95 2.65
C ALA A 211 -23.56 -95.98 1.65
N THR A 212 -22.47 -95.67 0.93
CA THR A 212 -21.80 -96.66 0.06
C THR A 212 -21.09 -97.76 0.85
N VAL A 213 -20.43 -97.43 1.97
CA VAL A 213 -19.75 -98.40 2.85
C VAL A 213 -20.75 -99.37 3.46
N ILE A 214 -21.84 -98.86 4.05
CA ILE A 214 -22.94 -99.67 4.61
C ILE A 214 -23.55 -100.56 3.52
N THR A 215 -23.75 -100.01 2.32
CA THR A 215 -24.31 -100.78 1.19
C THR A 215 -23.37 -101.91 0.75
N ASP A 216 -22.06 -101.69 0.73
CA ASP A 216 -21.08 -102.72 0.35
C ASP A 216 -20.75 -103.69 1.49
N GLU A 217 -20.95 -103.30 2.76
CA GLU A 217 -21.01 -104.19 3.92
C GLU A 217 -22.19 -105.14 3.84
N VAL A 218 -23.42 -104.64 3.67
CA VAL A 218 -24.62 -105.48 3.49
C VAL A 218 -24.46 -106.44 2.30
N LYS A 219 -23.90 -105.99 1.16
CA LYS A 219 -23.58 -106.88 0.02
C LYS A 219 -22.47 -107.91 0.34
N ARG A 220 -21.58 -107.66 1.30
CA ARG A 220 -20.53 -108.60 1.70
C ARG A 220 -21.11 -109.67 2.62
N ASP A 221 -21.89 -109.25 3.60
CA ASP A 221 -22.55 -110.11 4.58
C ASP A 221 -23.58 -111.02 3.89
N MET A 222 -24.37 -110.49 2.94
CA MET A 222 -25.25 -111.30 2.09
C MET A 222 -24.49 -112.41 1.34
N ARG A 223 -23.34 -112.09 0.72
CA ARG A 223 -22.52 -113.10 0.02
C ARG A 223 -21.87 -114.10 0.98
N GLN A 224 -21.54 -113.67 2.19
CA GLN A 224 -20.98 -114.54 3.23
C GLN A 224 -22.05 -115.54 3.73
N GLU A 225 -23.29 -115.09 3.94
CA GLU A 225 -24.40 -115.99 4.33
C GLU A 225 -24.92 -116.84 3.17
N GLU A 226 -24.88 -116.36 1.92
CA GLU A 226 -25.09 -117.21 0.75
C GLU A 226 -24.03 -118.32 0.67
N ALA A 227 -22.77 -118.00 0.92
CA ALA A 227 -21.69 -118.99 0.96
C ALA A 227 -21.84 -119.97 2.13
N SER A 228 -22.13 -119.48 3.35
CA SER A 228 -22.37 -120.31 4.54
C SER A 228 -23.52 -121.30 4.30
N PHE A 229 -24.62 -120.82 3.72
CA PHE A 229 -25.80 -121.61 3.36
C PHE A 229 -25.51 -122.63 2.26
N ILE A 230 -24.72 -122.27 1.24
CA ILE A 230 -24.28 -123.20 0.18
C ILE A 230 -23.38 -124.30 0.77
N GLU A 231 -22.47 -123.96 1.68
CA GLU A 231 -21.62 -124.94 2.36
C GLU A 231 -22.41 -125.83 3.31
N GLU A 232 -23.36 -125.29 4.08
CA GLU A 232 -24.24 -126.08 4.93
C GLU A 232 -25.13 -127.01 4.10
N ARG A 233 -25.67 -126.54 2.96
CA ARG A 233 -26.41 -127.36 2.01
C ARG A 233 -25.54 -128.47 1.42
N ARG A 234 -24.31 -128.17 0.98
CA ARG A 234 -23.34 -129.17 0.52
C ARG A 234 -22.99 -130.16 1.63
N ALA A 235 -22.87 -129.74 2.88
CA ALA A 235 -22.60 -130.60 4.02
C ALA A 235 -23.79 -131.53 4.34
N ARG A 236 -25.03 -131.02 4.32
CA ARG A 236 -26.27 -131.81 4.43
C ARG A 236 -26.38 -132.82 3.28
N GLU A 237 -26.15 -132.40 2.05
CA GLU A 237 -26.19 -133.26 0.87
C GLU A 237 -25.07 -134.30 0.85
N ASN A 238 -23.86 -133.96 1.33
CA ASN A 238 -22.78 -134.92 1.54
C ASN A 238 -23.09 -135.92 2.64
N ARG A 239 -23.71 -135.52 3.75
CA ARG A 239 -24.21 -136.44 4.80
C ARG A 239 -25.29 -137.37 4.25
N LEU A 240 -26.24 -136.85 3.46
CA LEU A 240 -27.27 -137.64 2.78
C LEU A 240 -26.66 -138.61 1.75
N ASN A 241 -25.67 -138.16 0.97
CA ASN A 241 -24.96 -139.02 0.01
C ASN A 241 -24.01 -140.02 0.70
N GLN A 242 -23.53 -139.75 1.92
CA GLN A 242 -22.85 -140.74 2.76
C GLN A 242 -23.84 -141.78 3.30
N GLN A 243 -25.04 -141.39 3.72
CA GLN A 243 -26.12 -142.31 4.11
C GLN A 243 -26.60 -143.16 2.92
N LYS A 244 -26.83 -142.55 1.75
CA LYS A 244 -27.07 -143.30 0.50
C LYS A 244 -25.93 -144.26 0.21
N LYS A 245 -24.67 -143.82 0.21
CA LYS A 245 -23.50 -144.71 0.04
C LYS A 245 -23.34 -145.75 1.15
N LEU A 246 -24.01 -145.63 2.30
CA LEU A 246 -24.11 -146.67 3.33
C LEU A 246 -25.21 -147.69 2.99
N ILE A 247 -26.35 -147.24 2.46
CA ILE A 247 -27.44 -148.07 1.93
C ILE A 247 -26.99 -148.82 0.66
N ASP A 248 -26.35 -148.12 -0.28
CA ASP A 248 -25.70 -148.71 -1.47
C ASP A 248 -24.59 -149.68 -1.04
N LYS A 249 -23.90 -149.45 0.08
CA LYS A 249 -22.96 -150.41 0.69
C LYS A 249 -23.61 -151.56 1.43
N ILE A 250 -24.89 -151.48 1.79
CA ILE A 250 -25.65 -152.65 2.25
C ILE A 250 -25.98 -153.51 1.02
N HIS A 251 -26.58 -152.92 -0.02
CA HIS A 251 -26.90 -153.61 -1.28
C HIS A 251 -25.66 -154.15 -2.04
N THR A 252 -24.51 -153.47 -1.97
CA THR A 252 -23.26 -153.95 -2.60
C THR A 252 -22.43 -154.87 -1.70
N LYS A 253 -22.59 -154.85 -0.36
CA LYS A 253 -22.03 -155.92 0.49
C LYS A 253 -22.74 -157.26 0.28
N GLU A 254 -24.03 -157.22 -0.06
CA GLU A 254 -24.80 -158.40 -0.47
C GLU A 254 -24.29 -159.03 -1.78
N THR A 255 -23.51 -158.29 -2.59
CA THR A 255 -23.10 -158.70 -3.95
C THR A 255 -21.61 -158.62 -4.27
N SER A 256 -20.73 -158.10 -3.39
CA SER A 256 -19.31 -157.84 -3.74
C SER A 256 -18.27 -158.05 -2.62
N GLU A 257 -18.42 -159.05 -1.73
CA GLU A 257 -17.43 -159.36 -0.70
C GLU A 257 -16.16 -160.10 -1.22
N LYS A 258 -15.46 -159.58 -2.25
CA LYS A 258 -14.16 -160.12 -2.71
C LYS A 258 -13.15 -159.03 -3.18
N TYR A 259 -11.94 -159.07 -2.61
CA TYR A 259 -10.67 -158.35 -2.96
C TYR A 259 -10.40 -156.91 -2.41
N ARG A 260 -9.17 -156.36 -2.61
CA ARG A 260 -8.36 -155.68 -1.55
C ARG A 260 -7.24 -154.68 -2.05
N ARG A 261 -6.99 -153.56 -1.30
CA ARG A 261 -5.71 -152.75 -1.08
C ARG A 261 -5.13 -151.68 -2.11
N ARG A 262 -4.80 -150.44 -1.61
CA ARG A 262 -3.67 -149.41 -1.78
C ARG A 262 -3.08 -148.96 -3.18
N GLN A 263 -2.29 -147.84 -3.44
CA GLN A 263 -1.68 -146.70 -2.64
C GLN A 263 -1.55 -145.26 -3.33
N THR A 264 -0.40 -144.51 -3.26
CA THR A 264 -0.26 -142.98 -3.24
C THR A 264 1.11 -142.33 -3.69
N ASP A 265 1.26 -140.95 -3.67
CA ASP A 265 2.48 -140.02 -3.52
C ASP A 265 3.31 -139.52 -4.79
N LEU A 266 4.09 -138.38 -4.92
CA LEU A 266 4.32 -137.01 -4.27
C LEU A 266 5.27 -135.99 -5.09
N ASP A 267 5.48 -134.71 -4.62
CA ASP A 267 6.64 -133.70 -4.75
C ASP A 267 6.84 -132.51 -5.82
N PHE A 268 7.97 -131.71 -5.79
CA PHE A 268 8.08 -130.21 -6.06
C PHE A 268 9.29 -129.53 -6.89
N PRO A 269 9.31 -128.17 -7.21
CA PRO A 269 10.27 -127.41 -8.13
C PRO A 269 10.91 -126.00 -7.71
N SER A 270 11.85 -125.33 -8.48
CA SER A 270 12.36 -123.89 -8.31
C SER A 270 13.24 -123.19 -9.46
N ASN A 271 13.97 -122.02 -9.27
CA ASN A 271 14.44 -120.93 -10.25
C ASN A 271 15.97 -120.39 -10.30
N LEU A 272 16.45 -119.53 -11.31
CA LEU A 272 17.38 -118.26 -11.27
C LEU A 272 18.53 -117.86 -12.35
N MET A 273 18.64 -116.54 -12.80
CA MET A 273 19.74 -115.45 -13.07
C MET A 273 21.03 -115.30 -14.08
N LEU A 274 21.40 -114.01 -14.49
CA LEU A 274 22.68 -113.25 -15.04
C LEU A 274 23.27 -113.32 -16.54
N PRO A 275 24.33 -112.61 -17.16
CA PRO A 275 25.47 -111.60 -16.85
C PRO A 275 25.88 -110.39 -17.90
N ASP A 276 27.18 -109.92 -18.12
CA ASP A 276 27.73 -108.64 -18.86
C ASP A 276 29.25 -108.64 -19.48
N THR A 277 29.85 -107.60 -20.21
CA THR A 277 31.32 -107.05 -20.22
C THR A 277 32.10 -106.24 -21.42
N LEU A 278 33.11 -105.34 -21.07
CA LEU A 278 34.50 -104.93 -21.65
C LEU A 278 34.79 -104.02 -22.97
N LYS A 279 36.04 -103.65 -23.48
CA LYS A 279 37.19 -102.70 -23.07
C LYS A 279 38.44 -102.49 -24.10
N VAL A 280 39.09 -101.28 -24.40
CA VAL A 280 40.39 -101.08 -25.23
C VAL A 280 41.20 -99.68 -25.21
N LYS A 281 42.45 -99.45 -25.78
CA LYS A 281 43.31 -98.15 -25.85
C LYS A 281 44.70 -98.08 -26.68
N LYS A 282 45.23 -96.94 -27.29
CA LYS A 282 46.70 -96.64 -27.70
C LYS A 282 47.18 -95.14 -28.03
N LYS A 283 48.41 -94.87 -28.58
CA LYS A 283 49.32 -93.63 -28.58
C LYS A 283 50.24 -93.49 -29.86
N GLU A 284 51.13 -92.50 -30.25
CA GLU A 284 51.59 -91.08 -29.90
C GLU A 284 52.76 -90.52 -30.84
N THR A 285 53.12 -89.20 -30.88
CA THR A 285 54.36 -88.53 -31.45
C THR A 285 54.88 -87.31 -30.64
N SER A 286 56.10 -86.78 -30.88
CA SER A 286 56.79 -85.74 -30.06
C SER A 286 56.05 -84.39 -29.95
N THR A 287 55.76 -83.96 -28.72
CA THR A 287 54.82 -82.85 -28.43
C THR A 287 55.44 -81.56 -27.89
N ALA A 288 56.68 -81.56 -27.38
CA ALA A 288 57.15 -80.51 -26.46
C ALA A 288 57.32 -79.10 -27.06
N ASP A 289 58.19 -78.91 -28.06
CA ASP A 289 58.46 -77.58 -28.64
C ASP A 289 57.25 -77.03 -29.41
N LEU A 290 56.60 -77.88 -30.20
CA LEU A 290 55.39 -77.55 -30.93
C LEU A 290 54.25 -77.22 -29.96
N GLY A 291 54.20 -77.90 -28.81
CA GLY A 291 53.37 -77.56 -27.66
C GLY A 291 53.68 -76.17 -27.13
N TYR A 292 54.92 -75.88 -26.72
CA TYR A 292 55.31 -74.58 -26.17
C TYR A 292 55.01 -73.40 -27.12
N GLN A 293 55.34 -73.52 -28.41
CA GLN A 293 55.07 -72.46 -29.38
C GLN A 293 53.55 -72.29 -29.64
N THR A 294 52.79 -73.39 -29.64
CA THR A 294 51.31 -73.35 -29.72
C THR A 294 50.70 -72.76 -28.45
N GLU A 295 51.24 -73.07 -27.27
CA GLU A 295 50.80 -72.53 -25.98
C GLU A 295 51.05 -71.03 -25.87
N VAL A 296 52.25 -70.54 -26.22
CA VAL A 296 52.54 -69.10 -26.24
C VAL A 296 51.61 -68.37 -27.22
N THR A 297 51.38 -68.95 -28.40
CA THR A 297 50.45 -68.37 -29.40
C THR A 297 49.01 -68.38 -28.89
N ALA A 298 48.56 -69.46 -28.25
CA ALA A 298 47.23 -69.57 -27.65
C ALA A 298 47.06 -68.64 -26.44
N TRP A 299 48.11 -68.39 -25.65
CA TRP A 299 48.10 -67.39 -24.58
C TRP A 299 48.00 -65.97 -25.14
N VAL A 300 48.75 -65.64 -26.20
CA VAL A 300 48.63 -64.35 -26.91
C VAL A 300 47.21 -64.17 -27.45
N GLU A 301 46.64 -65.16 -28.13
CA GLU A 301 45.27 -65.06 -28.65
C GLU A 301 44.21 -65.04 -27.54
N ARG A 302 44.42 -65.70 -26.39
CA ARG A 302 43.57 -65.55 -25.19
C ARG A 302 43.59 -64.12 -24.65
N VAL A 303 44.77 -63.52 -24.50
CA VAL A 303 44.92 -62.12 -24.03
C VAL A 303 44.28 -61.15 -25.02
N LYS A 304 44.55 -61.31 -26.32
CA LYS A 304 43.89 -60.54 -27.39
C LYS A 304 42.37 -60.70 -27.37
N SER A 305 41.85 -61.91 -27.13
CA SER A 305 40.40 -62.15 -27.04
C SER A 305 39.78 -61.48 -25.80
N ALA A 306 40.44 -61.58 -24.64
CA ALA A 306 39.97 -60.96 -23.40
C ALA A 306 39.97 -59.42 -23.49
N VAL A 307 41.06 -58.85 -24.02
CA VAL A 307 41.25 -57.40 -24.24
C VAL A 307 40.56 -56.91 -25.53
N ARG A 308 39.95 -57.83 -26.29
CA ARG A 308 39.20 -57.65 -27.55
C ARG A 308 39.99 -56.94 -28.67
N CYS A 309 41.30 -57.13 -28.78
CA CYS A 309 42.18 -56.40 -29.69
C CYS A 309 42.77 -57.24 -30.82
N SER A 310 42.95 -56.62 -31.99
CA SER A 310 43.31 -57.30 -33.23
C SER A 310 44.81 -57.60 -33.32
N HIS A 311 45.66 -56.72 -32.79
CA HIS A 311 47.11 -56.84 -32.83
C HIS A 311 47.72 -56.89 -31.42
N LEU A 312 48.92 -57.46 -31.31
CA LEU A 312 49.67 -57.56 -30.06
C LEU A 312 50.02 -56.18 -29.48
N TRP A 313 50.39 -55.23 -30.35
CA TRP A 313 50.79 -53.87 -29.98
C TRP A 313 49.65 -53.06 -29.35
N ASP A 314 48.40 -53.37 -29.69
CA ASP A 314 47.20 -52.71 -29.14
C ASP A 314 47.01 -52.98 -27.63
N ILE A 315 47.51 -54.12 -27.13
CA ILE A 315 47.23 -54.62 -25.78
C ILE A 315 47.62 -53.59 -24.70
N ALA A 316 48.80 -52.98 -24.83
CA ALA A 316 49.27 -51.97 -23.87
C ALA A 316 48.40 -50.71 -23.88
N GLY A 317 48.00 -50.22 -25.06
CA GLY A 317 47.11 -49.07 -25.19
C GLY A 317 45.70 -49.36 -24.65
N ARG A 318 45.21 -50.58 -24.82
CA ARG A 318 43.92 -51.04 -24.27
C ARG A 318 43.93 -51.09 -22.75
N PHE A 319 44.97 -51.65 -22.13
CA PHE A 319 45.11 -51.65 -20.67
C PHE A 319 45.27 -50.24 -20.09
N LEU A 320 46.01 -49.35 -20.77
CA LEU A 320 46.11 -47.95 -20.36
C LEU A 320 44.75 -47.23 -20.45
N ALA A 321 44.00 -47.44 -21.53
CA ALA A 321 42.65 -46.88 -21.67
C ALA A 321 41.68 -47.44 -20.60
N GLN A 322 41.73 -48.74 -20.32
CA GLN A 322 40.94 -49.37 -19.26
C GLN A 322 41.27 -48.76 -17.89
N ARG A 323 42.57 -48.65 -17.55
CA ARG A 323 43.03 -48.01 -16.31
C ARG A 323 42.56 -46.55 -16.21
N ASN A 324 42.66 -45.78 -17.28
CA ASN A 324 42.19 -44.39 -17.28
C ASN A 324 40.65 -44.30 -17.10
N THR A 325 39.88 -45.30 -17.55
CA THR A 325 38.44 -45.38 -17.24
C THR A 325 38.15 -45.87 -15.82
N GLU A 326 39.01 -46.71 -15.26
CA GLU A 326 38.95 -47.21 -13.88
C GLU A 326 39.20 -46.05 -12.89
N GLU A 327 40.32 -45.33 -13.02
CA GLU A 327 40.65 -44.13 -12.22
C GLU A 327 39.56 -43.04 -12.33
N SER A 328 38.93 -42.89 -13.51
CA SER A 328 37.81 -41.95 -13.73
C SER A 328 36.51 -42.40 -13.05
N LEU A 329 36.25 -43.72 -12.98
CA LEU A 329 35.10 -44.28 -12.27
C LEU A 329 35.31 -44.27 -10.75
N GLU A 330 36.52 -44.50 -10.26
CA GLU A 330 36.88 -44.34 -8.84
C GLU A 330 36.62 -42.92 -8.36
N LEU A 331 37.09 -41.91 -9.10
CA LEU A 331 36.80 -40.50 -8.82
C LEU A 331 35.29 -40.20 -8.82
N GLN A 332 34.52 -40.76 -9.75
CA GLN A 332 33.06 -40.60 -9.75
C GLN A 332 32.38 -41.31 -8.57
N MET A 333 32.92 -42.44 -8.11
CA MET A 333 32.43 -43.13 -6.91
C MET A 333 32.69 -42.31 -5.65
N GLU A 334 33.92 -41.82 -5.43
CA GLU A 334 34.24 -40.91 -4.30
C GLU A 334 33.32 -39.69 -4.28
N ASP A 335 33.13 -39.05 -5.44
CA ASP A 335 32.30 -37.86 -5.63
C ASP A 335 30.79 -38.17 -5.41
N CYS A 336 30.36 -39.42 -5.59
CA CYS A 336 29.02 -39.89 -5.21
C CYS A 336 28.89 -40.20 -3.72
N GLU A 337 29.91 -40.79 -3.08
CA GLU A 337 29.93 -41.06 -1.64
C GLU A 337 30.00 -39.77 -0.81
N GLN A 338 30.74 -38.77 -1.28
CA GLN A 338 30.75 -37.42 -0.69
C GLN A 338 29.36 -36.77 -0.76
N ARG A 339 28.64 -36.89 -1.90
CA ARG A 339 27.25 -36.43 -1.99
C ARG A 339 26.31 -37.22 -1.08
N ARG A 340 26.47 -38.54 -0.97
CA ARG A 340 25.65 -39.40 -0.08
C ARG A 340 25.83 -38.99 1.38
N THR A 341 27.07 -38.85 1.85
CA THR A 341 27.36 -38.44 3.23
C THR A 341 26.91 -37.01 3.56
N GLN A 342 27.01 -36.08 2.61
CA GLN A 342 26.43 -34.73 2.75
C GLN A 342 24.89 -34.78 2.86
N LEU A 343 24.21 -35.58 2.04
CA LEU A 343 22.76 -35.75 2.11
C LEU A 343 22.32 -36.43 3.40
N GLU A 344 23.01 -37.48 3.85
CA GLU A 344 22.77 -38.12 5.16
C GLU A 344 22.97 -37.16 6.34
N ALA A 345 23.90 -36.21 6.24
CA ALA A 345 24.10 -35.17 7.24
C ALA A 345 23.01 -34.08 7.19
N LEU A 346 22.37 -33.86 6.03
CA LEU A 346 21.23 -32.97 5.88
C LEU A 346 19.92 -33.63 6.36
N THR A 347 19.66 -34.91 6.06
CA THR A 347 18.47 -35.60 6.57
C THR A 347 18.48 -35.66 8.10
N LYS A 348 19.61 -36.02 8.73
CA LYS A 348 19.75 -36.03 10.20
C LYS A 348 19.51 -34.66 10.84
N LYS A 349 19.83 -33.55 10.16
CA LYS A 349 19.48 -32.19 10.61
C LYS A 349 17.99 -31.90 10.47
N LEU A 350 17.40 -32.23 9.33
CA LEU A 350 15.97 -32.03 9.06
C LEU A 350 15.09 -32.91 9.97
N GLU A 351 15.51 -34.14 10.27
CA GLU A 351 14.89 -35.03 11.26
C GLU A 351 14.93 -34.43 12.67
N LEU A 352 16.05 -33.77 13.05
CA LEU A 352 16.18 -33.09 14.33
C LEU A 352 15.34 -31.81 14.39
N GLU A 353 15.27 -31.02 13.31
CA GLU A 353 14.37 -29.87 13.20
C GLU A 353 12.89 -30.30 13.22
N GLU A 354 12.54 -31.37 12.50
CA GLU A 354 11.20 -31.94 12.51
C GLU A 354 10.83 -32.50 13.90
N ALA A 355 11.77 -33.13 14.60
CA ALA A 355 11.60 -33.53 16.00
C ALA A 355 11.44 -32.32 16.93
N LEU A 356 12.21 -31.23 16.73
CA LEU A 356 12.05 -29.98 17.48
C LEU A 356 10.74 -29.25 17.17
N LEU A 357 10.07 -29.54 16.05
CA LEU A 357 8.75 -29.03 15.70
C LEU A 357 7.62 -29.94 16.22
N LYS A 358 7.73 -31.27 16.03
CA LYS A 358 6.79 -32.29 16.52
C LYS A 358 6.76 -32.37 18.05
N PHE A 359 7.93 -32.30 18.68
CA PHE A 359 8.13 -32.39 20.12
C PHE A 359 8.55 -31.04 20.73
N ARG A 360 8.28 -29.93 20.03
CA ARG A 360 8.19 -28.62 20.68
C ARG A 360 7.09 -28.74 21.72
N GLN A 361 7.46 -28.88 22.99
CA GLN A 361 6.49 -28.99 24.07
C GLN A 361 5.51 -27.83 23.94
N ILE A 362 4.22 -28.15 23.77
CA ILE A 362 3.15 -27.16 23.78
C ILE A 362 3.33 -26.39 25.09
N PRO A 363 3.68 -25.08 25.05
CA PRO A 363 3.95 -24.33 26.27
C PRO A 363 2.73 -24.46 27.16
N SER A 364 2.92 -25.03 28.37
CA SER A 364 1.83 -25.57 29.19
C SER A 364 0.62 -24.63 29.21
N SER A 365 -0.61 -25.15 29.18
CA SER A 365 -1.82 -24.37 28.86
C SER A 365 -2.02 -23.09 29.70
N VAL A 366 -1.40 -23.02 30.89
CA VAL A 366 -1.25 -21.81 31.72
C VAL A 366 -0.49 -20.68 30.99
N SER A 367 0.64 -20.99 30.35
CA SER A 367 1.44 -20.06 29.54
C SER A 367 0.65 -19.52 28.34
N PHE A 368 -0.08 -20.37 27.62
CA PHE A 368 -0.88 -19.91 26.49
C PHE A 368 -2.00 -18.97 26.96
N LYS A 369 -2.76 -19.34 28.01
CA LYS A 369 -3.77 -18.47 28.62
C LYS A 369 -3.19 -17.16 29.18
N SER A 370 -1.97 -17.17 29.72
CA SER A 370 -1.28 -15.95 30.18
C SER A 370 -0.91 -15.03 29.02
N ILE A 371 -0.46 -15.58 27.89
CA ILE A 371 -0.17 -14.80 26.67
C ILE A 371 -1.47 -14.28 26.04
N GLU A 372 -2.50 -15.12 25.95
CA GLU A 372 -3.83 -14.77 25.43
C GLU A 372 -4.47 -13.63 26.26
N SER A 373 -4.43 -13.70 27.59
CA SER A 373 -4.93 -12.62 28.47
C SER A 373 -4.11 -11.34 28.32
N LYS A 374 -2.78 -11.41 28.21
CA LYS A 374 -1.95 -10.22 27.92
C LYS A 374 -2.30 -9.58 26.57
N ILE A 375 -2.50 -10.38 25.52
CA ILE A 375 -2.90 -9.88 24.20
C ILE A 375 -4.30 -9.25 24.24
N LYS A 376 -5.25 -9.86 24.96
CA LYS A 376 -6.59 -9.30 25.18
C LYS A 376 -6.55 -7.98 25.97
N ASN A 377 -5.74 -7.89 27.01
CA ASN A 377 -5.56 -6.64 27.77
C ASN A 377 -4.94 -5.54 26.89
N MET A 378 -3.85 -5.82 26.15
CA MET A 378 -3.23 -4.84 25.23
C MET A 378 -4.20 -4.40 24.11
N LEU A 379 -5.02 -5.33 23.60
CA LEU A 379 -6.07 -5.00 22.63
C LEU A 379 -7.09 -4.03 23.24
N GLN A 380 -7.59 -4.33 24.45
CA GLN A 380 -8.55 -3.49 25.15
C GLN A 380 -7.96 -2.11 25.53
N GLU A 381 -6.68 -2.05 25.89
CA GLU A 381 -5.94 -0.80 26.15
C GLU A 381 -5.82 0.07 24.88
N GLU A 382 -5.47 -0.52 23.74
CA GLU A 382 -5.39 0.21 22.46
C GLU A 382 -6.77 0.52 21.86
N GLU A 383 -7.81 -0.29 22.10
CA GLU A 383 -9.21 0.05 21.76
C GLU A 383 -9.70 1.26 22.57
N VAL A 384 -9.44 1.30 23.88
CA VAL A 384 -9.74 2.47 24.73
C VAL A 384 -8.95 3.70 24.26
N ARG A 385 -7.67 3.52 23.90
CA ARG A 385 -6.82 4.60 23.35
C ARG A 385 -7.35 5.13 22.02
N LEU A 386 -7.79 4.25 21.12
CA LEU A 386 -8.39 4.60 19.83
C LEU A 386 -9.70 5.36 20.04
N GLN A 387 -10.55 4.92 20.97
CA GLN A 387 -11.79 5.60 21.30
C GLN A 387 -11.53 7.00 21.90
N GLN A 388 -10.53 7.14 22.78
CA GLN A 388 -10.10 8.44 23.30
C GLN A 388 -9.58 9.37 22.18
N ALA A 389 -8.76 8.84 21.26
CA ALA A 389 -8.27 9.59 20.11
C ALA A 389 -9.40 10.04 19.18
N HIS A 390 -10.38 9.17 18.92
CA HIS A 390 -11.56 9.50 18.12
C HIS A 390 -12.42 10.58 18.80
N ASN A 391 -12.72 10.43 20.10
CA ASN A 391 -13.49 11.41 20.86
C ASN A 391 -12.80 12.80 20.85
N ASN A 392 -11.47 12.83 21.02
CA ASN A 392 -10.67 14.06 20.93
C ASN A 392 -10.68 14.68 19.52
N MET A 393 -10.64 13.85 18.47
CA MET A 393 -10.74 14.31 17.08
C MET A 393 -12.13 14.91 16.79
N THR A 394 -13.21 14.21 17.18
CA THR A 394 -14.59 14.70 17.02
C THR A 394 -14.80 16.02 17.76
N ARG A 395 -14.34 16.14 19.01
CA ARG A 395 -14.39 17.40 19.79
C ARG A 395 -13.60 18.53 19.12
N SER A 396 -12.46 18.22 18.49
CA SER A 396 -11.64 19.20 17.76
C SER A 396 -12.31 19.64 16.46
N GLN A 397 -12.98 18.73 15.75
CA GLN A 397 -13.77 19.03 14.56
C GLN A 397 -15.01 19.88 14.89
N GLN A 398 -15.72 19.56 15.96
CA GLN A 398 -16.83 20.37 16.49
C GLN A 398 -16.35 21.78 16.83
N LEU A 399 -15.27 21.92 17.60
CA LEU A 399 -14.71 23.22 17.96
C LEU A 399 -14.29 24.03 16.72
N LEU A 400 -13.66 23.39 15.73
CA LEU A 400 -13.30 24.05 14.46
C LEU A 400 -14.54 24.54 13.70
N LEU A 401 -15.60 23.75 13.66
CA LEU A 401 -16.87 24.14 13.03
C LEU A 401 -17.51 25.31 13.78
N THR A 402 -17.61 25.27 15.12
CA THR A 402 -18.12 26.37 15.94
C THR A 402 -17.31 27.66 15.74
N LEU A 403 -15.97 27.56 15.66
CA LEU A 403 -15.10 28.71 15.39
C LEU A 403 -15.31 29.25 13.97
N GLN A 404 -15.42 28.38 12.96
CA GLN A 404 -15.70 28.79 11.58
C GLN A 404 -17.05 29.49 11.47
N THR A 405 -18.13 28.87 11.95
CA THR A 405 -19.47 29.46 11.96
C THR A 405 -19.53 30.74 12.78
N GLY A 406 -18.79 30.84 13.89
CA GLY A 406 -18.67 32.06 14.69
C GLY A 406 -17.98 33.21 13.95
N ILE A 407 -16.86 32.92 13.26
CA ILE A 407 -16.12 33.90 12.46
C ILE A 407 -16.92 34.32 11.22
N ASP A 408 -17.62 33.39 10.57
CA ASP A 408 -18.51 33.70 9.44
C ASP A 408 -19.70 34.57 9.87
N ASN A 409 -20.34 34.29 11.01
CA ASN A 409 -21.37 35.15 11.58
C ASN A 409 -20.86 36.55 11.94
N LEU A 410 -19.66 36.65 12.51
CA LEU A 410 -19.02 37.93 12.83
C LEU A 410 -18.69 38.72 11.55
N TYR A 411 -18.15 38.04 10.53
CA TYR A 411 -17.84 38.61 9.22
C TYR A 411 -19.10 39.19 8.56
N ILE A 412 -20.19 38.42 8.50
CA ILE A 412 -21.47 38.86 7.91
C ILE A 412 -22.03 40.09 8.65
N ARG A 413 -21.90 40.17 9.97
CA ARG A 413 -22.35 41.35 10.75
C ARG A 413 -21.47 42.59 10.53
N LEU A 414 -20.16 42.41 10.29
CA LEU A 414 -19.21 43.50 10.11
C LEU A 414 -19.06 43.96 8.64
N ILE A 415 -19.51 43.16 7.66
CA ILE A 415 -19.27 43.45 6.23
C ILE A 415 -19.83 44.83 5.80
N GLY A 416 -21.02 45.20 6.28
CA GLY A 416 -21.70 46.46 5.94
C GLY A 416 -21.13 47.72 6.60
N ILE A 417 -20.11 47.61 7.44
CA ILE A 417 -19.48 48.76 8.12
C ILE A 417 -18.38 49.33 7.23
N THR A 418 -18.58 50.53 6.67
CA THR A 418 -17.59 51.19 5.81
C THR A 418 -16.43 51.78 6.61
N LEU A 419 -15.20 51.52 6.17
CA LEU A 419 -13.98 52.11 6.73
C LEU A 419 -13.61 53.43 6.04
N PRO A 420 -12.89 54.35 6.72
CA PRO A 420 -12.43 55.59 6.11
C PRO A 420 -11.40 55.28 5.02
N ALA A 421 -11.54 55.91 3.84
CA ALA A 421 -10.82 55.59 2.60
C ALA A 421 -9.27 55.69 2.63
N ALA A 422 -8.67 56.04 3.78
CA ALA A 422 -7.24 55.91 4.02
C ALA A 422 -6.81 54.45 4.31
N GLN A 423 -7.71 53.62 4.82
CA GLN A 423 -7.51 52.18 4.99
C GLN A 423 -8.12 51.45 3.80
N LYS A 424 -7.33 50.62 3.10
CA LYS A 424 -7.81 49.87 1.94
C LYS A 424 -8.74 48.73 2.37
N GLU A 425 -10.02 48.85 2.06
CA GLU A 425 -10.91 47.69 2.03
C GLU A 425 -10.48 46.74 0.93
N VAL A 426 -9.77 45.68 1.29
CA VAL A 426 -9.66 44.48 0.47
C VAL A 426 -10.95 43.69 0.69
N ALA A 427 -11.89 43.80 -0.25
CA ALA A 427 -13.11 43.01 -0.24
C ALA A 427 -12.75 41.52 -0.35
N PRO A 428 -13.06 40.68 0.66
CA PRO A 428 -12.80 39.24 0.58
C PRO A 428 -13.70 38.60 -0.48
N SER A 429 -13.15 37.66 -1.25
CA SER A 429 -13.98 36.74 -2.03
C SER A 429 -14.63 35.71 -1.10
N ASP A 430 -15.77 35.14 -1.51
CA ASP A 430 -16.54 34.16 -0.73
C ASP A 430 -15.75 32.86 -0.38
N THR A 431 -14.59 32.69 -1.01
CA THR A 431 -13.69 31.53 -0.97
C THR A 431 -12.45 31.70 -0.09
N LEU A 432 -12.41 32.71 0.79
CA LEU A 432 -11.19 33.07 1.54
C LEU A 432 -11.02 32.29 2.86
N ASP A 433 -9.75 32.02 3.21
CA ASP A 433 -9.32 31.31 4.43
C ASP A 433 -9.81 31.94 5.75
N LEU A 434 -10.00 31.10 6.76
CA LEU A 434 -10.54 31.44 8.06
C LEU A 434 -9.73 32.52 8.79
N HIS A 435 -8.39 32.47 8.72
CA HIS A 435 -7.53 33.49 9.34
C HIS A 435 -7.69 34.85 8.66
N SER A 436 -7.96 34.86 7.36
CA SER A 436 -8.18 36.10 6.60
C SER A 436 -9.52 36.74 6.95
N LYS A 437 -10.58 35.94 7.14
CA LYS A 437 -11.88 36.42 7.65
C LYS A 437 -11.74 36.96 9.08
N LEU A 438 -11.00 36.27 9.95
CA LEU A 438 -10.73 36.72 11.31
C LEU A 438 -9.93 38.03 11.35
N ALA A 439 -8.88 38.16 10.53
CA ALA A 439 -8.08 39.39 10.43
C ALA A 439 -8.90 40.59 9.89
N TYR A 440 -9.80 40.36 8.94
CA TYR A 440 -10.76 41.36 8.46
C TYR A 440 -11.69 41.82 9.60
N CYS A 441 -12.24 40.87 10.37
CA CYS A 441 -13.07 41.18 11.54
C CYS A 441 -12.29 41.97 12.60
N GLN A 442 -11.05 41.58 12.91
CA GLN A 442 -10.17 42.27 13.85
C GLN A 442 -9.91 43.72 13.44
N GLY A 443 -9.62 43.96 12.15
CA GLY A 443 -9.42 45.32 11.62
C GLY A 443 -10.67 46.21 11.77
N LYS A 444 -11.85 45.67 11.43
CA LYS A 444 -13.12 46.40 11.60
C LYS A 444 -13.49 46.63 13.08
N LEU A 445 -13.27 45.65 13.95
CA LEU A 445 -13.52 45.79 15.38
C LEU A 445 -12.58 46.82 16.02
N SER A 446 -11.29 46.85 15.64
CA SER A 446 -10.34 47.86 16.13
C SER A 446 -10.80 49.27 15.74
N TYR A 447 -11.19 49.47 14.47
CA TYR A 447 -11.76 50.75 14.02
C TYR A 447 -13.05 51.14 14.77
N LEU A 448 -13.93 50.18 15.10
CA LEU A 448 -15.11 50.44 15.93
C LEU A 448 -14.73 50.85 17.36
N VAL A 449 -13.73 50.23 17.98
CA VAL A 449 -13.22 50.58 19.31
C VAL A 449 -12.61 51.98 19.30
N ASP A 450 -11.72 52.28 18.34
CA ASP A 450 -11.14 53.61 18.17
C ASP A 450 -12.23 54.69 18.00
N ARG A 451 -13.25 54.38 17.16
CA ARG A 451 -14.39 55.28 16.92
C ARG A 451 -15.26 55.46 18.16
N LEU A 452 -15.50 54.41 18.94
CA LEU A 452 -16.23 54.50 20.21
C LEU A 452 -15.45 55.31 21.25
N GLN A 453 -14.13 55.16 21.32
CA GLN A 453 -13.26 55.91 22.23
C GLN A 453 -13.13 57.40 21.83
N MET A 454 -13.25 57.71 20.54
CA MET A 454 -13.39 59.09 20.06
C MET A 454 -14.78 59.68 20.38
N LEU A 455 -15.84 58.88 20.32
CA LEU A 455 -17.22 59.29 20.65
C LEU A 455 -17.48 59.38 22.16
N SER A 456 -16.77 58.63 23.00
CA SER A 456 -16.84 58.75 24.46
C SER A 456 -16.29 60.09 24.98
N ARG A 457 -15.68 60.91 24.12
CA ARG A 457 -15.31 62.30 24.43
C ARG A 457 -16.45 63.31 24.21
N THR A 458 -17.64 62.83 23.81
CA THR A 458 -18.87 63.63 23.61
C THR A 458 -20.01 63.14 24.53
N GLU A 459 -19.72 63.03 25.83
CA GLU A 459 -20.61 62.42 26.84
C GLU A 459 -22.02 63.05 26.89
N GLU A 460 -22.14 64.38 26.78
CA GLU A 460 -23.42 65.13 26.90
C GLU A 460 -24.49 64.77 25.86
N VAL A 461 -24.09 64.21 24.71
CA VAL A 461 -25.02 63.71 23.69
C VAL A 461 -25.36 62.24 23.96
N SER A 462 -24.39 61.48 24.47
CA SER A 462 -24.55 60.05 24.75
C SER A 462 -25.54 59.75 25.88
N THR A 463 -25.61 60.61 26.91
CA THR A 463 -26.58 60.49 28.01
C THR A 463 -28.01 60.70 27.48
N LYS A 464 -28.28 61.84 26.82
CA LYS A 464 -29.61 62.15 26.26
C LYS A 464 -30.12 61.08 25.28
N VAL A 465 -29.23 60.45 24.50
CA VAL A 465 -29.60 59.32 23.61
C VAL A 465 -29.83 58.03 24.40
N ARG A 466 -29.06 57.75 25.46
CA ARG A 466 -29.29 56.62 26.37
C ARG A 466 -30.64 56.76 27.07
N ASP A 467 -30.87 57.90 27.74
CA ASP A 467 -32.08 58.19 28.51
C ASP A 467 -33.35 58.07 27.65
N THR A 468 -33.26 58.45 26.36
CA THR A 468 -34.39 58.35 25.41
C THR A 468 -34.60 56.94 24.86
N LEU A 469 -33.55 56.14 24.62
CA LEU A 469 -33.68 54.71 24.28
C LEU A 469 -34.21 53.88 25.47
N GLU A 470 -33.73 54.17 26.68
CA GLU A 470 -34.18 53.51 27.90
C GLU A 470 -35.66 53.88 28.18
N SER A 471 -36.03 55.16 27.97
CA SER A 471 -37.42 55.63 28.02
C SER A 471 -38.33 55.13 26.88
N SER A 472 -37.79 54.59 25.78
CA SER A 472 -38.59 53.99 24.69
C SER A 472 -38.74 52.48 24.87
N THR A 473 -37.66 51.78 25.20
CA THR A 473 -37.67 50.33 25.46
C THR A 473 -38.55 49.95 26.66
N LEU A 474 -38.61 50.81 27.69
CA LEU A 474 -39.57 50.68 28.81
C LEU A 474 -41.06 50.82 28.40
N LYS A 475 -41.37 51.32 27.20
CA LYS A 475 -42.74 51.46 26.67
C LYS A 475 -43.12 50.34 25.69
N GLU A 476 -42.16 49.53 25.28
CA GLU A 476 -42.33 48.55 24.20
C GLU A 476 -42.74 47.17 24.75
N LYS A 477 -44.05 46.94 24.79
CA LYS A 477 -44.69 45.74 25.38
C LYS A 477 -44.31 44.39 24.74
N HIS A 478 -43.52 44.39 23.66
CA HIS A 478 -43.10 43.19 22.92
C HIS A 478 -41.61 42.85 23.11
N ASN A 479 -40.94 43.42 24.12
CA ASN A 479 -39.64 42.94 24.58
C ASN A 479 -39.78 41.54 25.21
N MET A 480 -39.89 40.51 24.36
CA MET A 480 -39.87 39.11 24.78
C MET A 480 -38.48 38.80 25.34
N ARG A 481 -38.45 38.55 26.65
CA ARG A 481 -37.37 37.91 27.39
C ARG A 481 -36.75 36.80 26.55
N ILE A 482 -35.49 36.97 26.12
CA ILE A 482 -34.73 35.89 25.51
C ILE A 482 -34.50 34.86 26.61
N THR A 483 -35.21 33.74 26.53
CA THR A 483 -34.90 32.56 27.32
C THR A 483 -33.56 32.03 26.81
N PHE A 484 -32.54 32.06 27.65
CA PHE A 484 -31.39 31.20 27.43
C PHE A 484 -31.85 29.79 27.81
N GLU A 485 -31.92 28.91 26.82
CA GLU A 485 -31.91 27.48 27.05
C GLU A 485 -30.48 27.12 27.46
N ASP A 486 -30.31 26.57 28.65
CA ASP A 486 -29.00 26.13 29.13
C ASP A 486 -28.48 24.99 28.25
N ALA A 487 -27.18 24.99 27.98
CA ALA A 487 -26.56 24.10 27.00
C ALA A 487 -26.34 22.66 27.52
N GLU A 488 -27.43 22.01 27.92
CA GLU A 488 -27.48 20.56 28.17
C GLU A 488 -27.95 19.83 26.92
N GLU A 489 -26.98 19.21 26.24
CA GLU A 489 -27.13 18.25 25.14
C GLU A 489 -28.05 18.67 23.96
N ASP A 490 -27.41 19.19 22.90
CA ASP A 490 -27.87 18.96 21.52
C ASP A 490 -27.91 17.45 21.26
N VAL A 491 -28.98 16.79 21.74
CA VAL A 491 -29.34 15.43 21.36
C VAL A 491 -29.67 15.49 19.87
N ILE A 492 -28.68 15.16 19.05
CA ILE A 492 -28.76 15.13 17.59
C ILE A 492 -30.09 14.53 17.21
N GLU A 493 -30.97 15.36 16.63
CA GLU A 493 -32.32 14.96 16.21
C GLU A 493 -32.15 13.78 15.25
N THR A 494 -32.30 12.59 15.80
CA THR A 494 -31.75 11.38 15.17
C THR A 494 -32.65 11.09 14.01
N PHE A 495 -32.16 11.39 12.80
CA PHE A 495 -32.91 11.32 11.55
C PHE A 495 -33.81 10.09 11.58
N GLN A 496 -35.12 10.33 11.71
CA GLN A 496 -36.13 9.31 11.48
C GLN A 496 -36.16 9.05 9.98
N PHE A 497 -35.13 8.34 9.50
CA PHE A 497 -35.33 7.29 8.53
C PHE A 497 -36.49 6.46 9.10
N ALA A 498 -37.68 6.65 8.54
CA ALA A 498 -38.71 5.63 8.67
C ALA A 498 -38.06 4.30 8.28
N ASP A 499 -38.26 3.25 9.06
CA ASP A 499 -37.77 1.92 8.73
C ASP A 499 -38.37 1.51 7.37
N VAL A 500 -37.61 1.76 6.30
CA VAL A 500 -37.96 1.34 4.96
C VAL A 500 -37.77 -0.16 4.94
N ASP A 501 -38.88 -0.86 5.15
CA ASP A 501 -39.01 -2.31 5.22
C ASP A 501 -38.09 -3.02 4.20
N LEU A 502 -36.89 -3.39 4.64
CA LEU A 502 -35.93 -4.18 3.84
C LEU A 502 -36.37 -5.65 3.71
N SER A 503 -37.62 -5.93 4.04
CA SER A 503 -38.35 -7.19 3.88
C SER A 503 -38.88 -7.41 2.46
N TYR A 504 -38.86 -6.40 1.56
CA TYR A 504 -39.26 -6.57 0.15
C TYR A 504 -38.24 -7.40 -0.65
N VAL A 505 -38.33 -8.73 -0.49
CA VAL A 505 -37.70 -9.72 -1.37
C VAL A 505 -38.66 -9.96 -2.55
N PRO A 506 -38.31 -9.54 -3.79
CA PRO A 506 -39.24 -9.66 -4.92
C PRO A 506 -39.58 -11.12 -5.22
N SER A 507 -40.88 -11.43 -5.36
CA SER A 507 -41.29 -12.79 -5.68
C SER A 507 -40.80 -13.22 -7.07
N ARG A 508 -40.66 -14.54 -7.29
CA ARG A 508 -40.31 -15.12 -8.60
C ARG A 508 -41.26 -14.67 -9.73
N ALA A 509 -42.51 -14.31 -9.40
CA ALA A 509 -43.48 -13.78 -10.35
C ALA A 509 -43.19 -12.32 -10.73
N GLU A 510 -42.84 -11.47 -9.75
CA GLU A 510 -42.49 -10.06 -9.98
C GLU A 510 -41.17 -9.93 -10.74
N ILE A 511 -40.15 -10.71 -10.39
CA ILE A 511 -38.88 -10.78 -11.14
C ILE A 511 -39.15 -11.14 -12.60
N LYS A 512 -39.99 -12.15 -12.86
CA LYS A 512 -40.38 -12.54 -14.23
C LYS A 512 -41.14 -11.43 -14.96
N LYS A 513 -42.02 -10.69 -14.27
CA LYS A 513 -42.78 -9.55 -14.81
C LYS A 513 -41.87 -8.36 -15.16
N GLN A 514 -40.90 -8.01 -14.30
CA GLN A 514 -39.88 -7.00 -14.61
C GLN A 514 -38.99 -7.41 -15.79
N ALA A 515 -38.50 -8.65 -15.79
CA ALA A 515 -37.67 -9.17 -16.88
C ALA A 515 -38.42 -9.14 -18.23
N GLN A 516 -39.70 -9.51 -18.24
CA GLN A 516 -40.52 -9.42 -19.44
C GLN A 516 -40.78 -7.96 -19.87
N GLY A 517 -41.04 -7.04 -18.94
CA GLY A 517 -41.15 -5.61 -19.25
C GLY A 517 -39.87 -5.02 -19.85
N LEU A 518 -38.69 -5.45 -19.39
CA LEU A 518 -37.40 -5.08 -19.98
C LEU A 518 -37.23 -5.65 -21.39
N ILE A 519 -37.65 -6.88 -21.65
CA ILE A 519 -37.62 -7.50 -22.99
C ILE A 519 -38.56 -6.77 -23.95
N GLU A 520 -39.80 -6.49 -23.53
CA GLU A 520 -40.78 -5.75 -24.34
C GLU A 520 -40.34 -4.29 -24.60
N GLY A 521 -39.68 -3.65 -23.63
CA GLY A 521 -39.06 -2.34 -23.79
C GLY A 521 -37.90 -2.34 -24.79
N LYS A 522 -37.11 -3.42 -24.85
CA LYS A 522 -36.03 -3.60 -25.85
C LYS A 522 -36.56 -3.93 -27.25
N LEU A 523 -37.69 -4.64 -27.35
CA LEU A 523 -38.33 -5.04 -28.61
C LEU A 523 -39.12 -3.90 -29.28
N LYS A 524 -39.57 -2.89 -28.54
CA LYS A 524 -40.20 -1.67 -29.10
C LYS A 524 -39.15 -0.76 -29.74
N MET A 525 -38.61 -1.20 -30.88
CA MET A 525 -37.66 -0.45 -31.70
C MET A 525 -38.14 0.98 -31.97
N ALA A 526 -37.27 1.96 -31.70
CA ALA A 526 -37.55 3.35 -31.99
C ALA A 526 -37.81 3.58 -33.49
N LYS A 527 -39.05 3.94 -33.84
CA LYS A 527 -39.39 4.38 -35.20
C LYS A 527 -38.59 5.64 -35.54
N LYS A 528 -37.53 5.50 -36.34
CA LYS A 528 -36.75 6.62 -36.86
C LYS A 528 -37.71 7.60 -37.57
N LYS A 529 -37.81 8.83 -37.07
CA LYS A 529 -38.34 9.93 -37.90
C LYS A 529 -37.42 10.06 -39.12
N LYS A 530 -38.02 10.15 -40.31
CA LYS A 530 -37.27 10.56 -41.51
C LYS A 530 -36.87 12.04 -41.35
N LYS A 531 -35.80 12.42 -42.06
CA LYS A 531 -35.52 13.83 -42.37
C LYS A 531 -36.59 14.34 -43.34
#